data_AF-A0A7G8W5U6-F1
#
_entry.id   AF-A0A7G8W5U6-F1
#
_cell.length_a   1.000
_cell.length_b   1.000
_cell.length_c   1.000
_cell.angle_alpha   90.00
_cell.angle_beta   90.00
_cell.angle_gamma   90.00
#
_symmetry.space_group_name_H-M   'P 1'
#
loop_
_entity.id
_entity.type
_entity.pdbx_description
1 polymer ?
#
loop_
_entity_poly.entity_id
_entity_poly.type
_entity_poly.pdbx_seq_one_letter_code
_entity_poly.pdbx_strand_id
1 'polypeptide(L)'
;MRRRRIVALAALLVIGTLAGVPTPALADSPQASITQMRLEEADDGIYLTAQVQFELPLGVGEVLDKGIAIYFVVDAELYRERWYWADRKVGSATRHMRLAYQPLSRRWRLNVSSVPIANAGLGVSLNQNFDSLPEALDAIKRVGRLRLADRSEVGDEATQPVQFSFRLDTTQLPRPFQIGVAGQADWNIVVERSARLALEKLK
;
A
#
# COMPACT_ATOMS: atom_id res chain seq x y z
N MET A 1 24.13 -45.37 -67.15
CA MET A 1 24.83 -44.46 -68.10
C MET A 1 23.82 -43.48 -68.69
N ARG A 2 24.25 -42.23 -68.96
CA ARG A 2 23.52 -41.03 -69.48
C ARG A 2 22.71 -40.27 -68.40
N ARG A 3 23.20 -39.14 -67.82
CA ARG A 3 23.36 -37.74 -68.34
C ARG A 3 22.04 -37.22 -68.95
N ARG A 4 21.49 -36.01 -68.70
CA ARG A 4 21.87 -34.77 -68.00
C ARG A 4 20.63 -33.83 -68.10
N ARG A 5 20.37 -33.03 -67.05
CA ARG A 5 19.95 -31.60 -66.97
C ARG A 5 18.79 -31.05 -67.84
N ILE A 6 17.93 -30.24 -67.22
CA ILE A 6 17.44 -28.87 -67.59
C ILE A 6 16.45 -28.46 -66.45
N VAL A 7 16.83 -27.61 -65.48
CA VAL A 7 16.79 -26.12 -65.43
C VAL A 7 15.38 -25.49 -65.38
N ALA A 8 15.20 -24.70 -64.30
CA ALA A 8 14.32 -23.55 -64.08
C ALA A 8 12.82 -23.76 -63.81
N LEU A 9 12.36 -23.35 -62.62
CA LEU A 9 11.58 -22.11 -62.51
C LEU A 9 11.56 -21.59 -61.07
N ALA A 10 11.75 -20.28 -60.96
CA ALA A 10 11.67 -19.49 -59.74
C ALA A 10 10.21 -19.38 -59.24
N ALA A 11 10.02 -19.47 -57.93
CA ALA A 11 8.84 -18.95 -57.27
C ALA A 11 9.27 -18.24 -55.98
N LEU A 12 9.28 -16.92 -56.07
CA LEU A 12 9.34 -15.94 -54.99
C LEU A 12 8.37 -16.33 -53.85
N LEU A 13 8.87 -16.40 -52.61
CA LEU A 13 7.99 -16.30 -51.44
C LEU A 13 8.61 -15.30 -50.46
N VAL A 14 8.18 -14.06 -50.65
CA VAL A 14 8.36 -12.93 -49.74
C VAL A 14 7.63 -13.28 -48.45
N ILE A 15 8.37 -13.61 -47.39
CA ILE A 15 7.85 -13.60 -46.02
C ILE A 15 8.45 -12.38 -45.35
N GLY A 16 7.68 -11.30 -45.36
CA GLY A 16 7.98 -10.09 -44.60
C GLY A 16 7.91 -10.40 -43.12
N THR A 17 9.05 -10.60 -42.49
CA THR A 17 9.19 -10.56 -41.04
C THR A 17 9.16 -9.10 -40.60
N LEU A 18 7.96 -8.57 -40.36
CA LEU A 18 7.79 -7.38 -39.52
C LEU A 18 8.33 -7.73 -38.13
N ALA A 19 9.57 -7.36 -37.87
CA ALA A 19 10.15 -7.34 -36.54
C ALA A 19 9.32 -6.36 -35.70
N GLY A 20 8.50 -6.90 -34.81
CA GLY A 20 7.80 -6.13 -33.78
C GLY A 20 8.83 -5.37 -32.96
N VAL A 21 8.80 -4.04 -33.07
CA VAL A 21 9.56 -3.17 -32.17
C VAL A 21 8.99 -3.39 -30.77
N PRO A 22 9.77 -3.85 -29.78
CA PRO A 22 9.29 -3.91 -28.41
C PRO A 22 9.02 -2.47 -27.97
N THR A 23 7.75 -2.11 -27.84
CA THR A 23 7.37 -0.88 -27.15
C THR A 23 7.86 -1.02 -25.72
N PRO A 24 8.72 -0.11 -25.22
CA PRO A 24 9.05 -0.11 -23.81
C PRO A 24 7.75 0.18 -23.07
N ALA A 25 7.20 -0.84 -22.41
CA ALA A 25 6.17 -0.63 -21.41
C ALA A 25 6.75 0.37 -20.40
N LEU A 26 6.17 1.57 -20.36
CA LEU A 26 6.43 2.52 -19.28
C LEU A 26 6.11 1.78 -17.99
N ALA A 27 7.15 1.35 -17.29
CA ALA A 27 7.03 0.79 -15.97
C ALA A 27 6.48 1.91 -15.09
N ASP A 28 5.20 1.78 -14.75
CA ASP A 28 4.52 2.61 -13.77
C ASP A 28 5.34 2.54 -12.49
N SER A 29 6.13 3.57 -12.22
CA SER A 29 6.99 3.60 -11.05
C SER A 29 6.07 3.58 -9.84
N PRO A 30 6.33 2.72 -8.84
CA PRO A 30 5.41 2.60 -7.72
C PRO A 30 5.31 3.97 -7.02
N GLN A 31 4.15 4.63 -7.12
CA GLN A 31 3.87 5.93 -6.50
C GLN A 31 3.99 5.87 -4.96
N ALA A 32 4.05 4.66 -4.41
CA ALA A 32 4.30 4.38 -3.01
C ALA A 32 5.30 3.23 -2.82
N SER A 33 6.17 3.33 -1.82
CA SER A 33 7.13 2.31 -1.42
C SER A 33 7.21 2.21 0.10
N ILE A 34 7.55 1.02 0.62
CA ILE A 34 7.74 0.81 2.06
C ILE A 34 9.24 0.82 2.33
N THR A 35 9.72 1.86 3.03
CA THR A 35 11.15 2.09 3.25
C THR A 35 11.66 1.35 4.48
N GLN A 36 10.83 1.17 5.50
CA GLN A 36 11.21 0.49 6.74
C GLN A 36 10.03 -0.30 7.31
N MET A 37 10.33 -1.47 7.87
CA MET A 37 9.44 -2.24 8.73
C MET A 37 10.25 -2.84 9.87
N ARG A 38 9.75 -2.75 11.10
CA ARG A 38 10.37 -3.31 12.30
C ARG A 38 9.31 -3.96 13.18
N LEU A 39 9.61 -5.17 13.62
CA LEU A 39 8.79 -5.92 14.56
C LEU A 39 9.44 -5.86 15.94
N GLU A 40 8.68 -5.39 16.93
CA GLU A 40 9.14 -5.16 18.29
C GLU A 40 8.32 -6.01 19.27
N GLU A 41 9.02 -6.73 20.14
CA GLU A 41 8.46 -7.47 21.27
C GLU A 41 8.46 -6.59 22.52
N ALA A 42 7.30 -6.37 23.11
CA ALA A 42 7.17 -5.80 24.44
C ALA A 42 6.42 -6.78 25.36
N ASP A 43 6.40 -6.46 26.66
CA ASP A 43 5.81 -7.33 27.69
C ASP A 43 4.34 -7.67 27.43
N ASP A 44 3.59 -6.76 26.80
CA ASP A 44 2.15 -6.86 26.58
C ASP A 44 1.75 -7.25 25.15
N GLY A 45 2.70 -7.47 24.24
CA GLY A 45 2.41 -7.87 22.88
C GLY A 45 3.50 -7.58 21.86
N ILE A 46 3.19 -7.95 20.62
CA ILE A 46 4.05 -7.71 19.46
C ILE A 46 3.55 -6.51 18.68
N TYR A 47 4.47 -5.61 18.34
CA TYR A 47 4.18 -4.34 17.69
C TYR A 47 4.92 -4.22 16.37
N LEU A 48 4.24 -3.66 15.37
CA LEU A 48 4.85 -3.31 14.10
C LEU A 48 4.97 -1.80 13.97
N THR A 49 6.16 -1.35 13.60
CA THR A 49 6.41 0.01 13.15
C THR A 49 6.81 -0.03 11.68
N ALA A 50 6.23 0.83 10.87
CA ALA A 50 6.51 0.90 9.44
C ALA A 50 6.61 2.34 8.94
N GLN A 51 7.42 2.54 7.91
CA GLN A 51 7.56 3.81 7.20
C GLN A 51 7.20 3.60 5.73
N VAL A 52 6.24 4.39 5.27
CA VAL A 52 5.81 4.43 3.87
C VAL A 52 6.31 5.73 3.27
N GLN A 53 6.78 5.68 2.03
CA GLN A 53 7.07 6.84 1.22
C GLN A 53 6.12 6.84 0.03
N PHE A 54 5.41 7.94 -0.18
CA PHE A 54 4.55 8.12 -1.34
C PHE A 54 4.48 9.60 -1.72
N GLU A 55 4.12 9.83 -2.98
CA GLU A 55 3.74 11.15 -3.48
C GLU A 55 2.23 11.25 -3.54
N LEU A 56 1.67 12.38 -3.10
CA LEU A 56 0.23 12.58 -3.13
C LEU A 56 -0.17 12.96 -4.56
N PRO A 57 -1.05 12.20 -5.23
CA PRO A 57 -1.51 12.57 -6.56
C PRO A 57 -2.24 13.91 -6.56
N LEU A 58 -2.11 14.66 -7.66
CA LEU A 58 -2.67 16.01 -7.79
C LEU A 58 -4.17 16.06 -7.51
N GLY A 59 -4.93 15.11 -8.07
CA GLY A 59 -6.38 15.03 -7.88
C GLY A 59 -6.80 14.86 -6.41
N VAL A 60 -6.03 14.10 -5.63
CA VAL A 60 -6.28 13.92 -4.19
C VAL A 60 -6.02 15.23 -3.45
N GLY A 61 -4.94 15.94 -3.79
CA GLY A 61 -4.61 17.26 -3.23
C GLY A 61 -5.72 18.29 -3.46
N GLU A 62 -6.21 18.41 -4.70
CA GLU A 62 -7.28 19.36 -5.03
C GLU A 62 -8.59 19.10 -4.27
N VAL A 63 -8.90 17.83 -4.00
CA VAL A 63 -10.09 17.42 -3.23
C VAL A 63 -9.92 17.73 -1.75
N LEU A 64 -8.72 17.49 -1.21
CA LEU A 64 -8.36 17.87 0.14
C LEU A 64 -8.48 19.38 0.36
N ASP A 65 -8.01 20.19 -0.58
CA ASP A 65 -8.11 21.66 -0.51
C ASP A 65 -9.56 22.15 -0.51
N LYS A 66 -10.47 21.41 -1.15
CA LYS A 66 -11.93 21.66 -1.11
C LYS A 66 -12.57 21.23 0.23
N GLY A 67 -11.79 20.76 1.20
CA GLY A 67 -12.25 20.34 2.53
C GLY A 67 -12.90 18.95 2.55
N ILE A 68 -12.74 18.16 1.49
CA ILE A 68 -13.28 16.80 1.42
C ILE A 68 -12.29 15.85 2.09
N ALA A 69 -12.80 15.00 2.97
CA ALA A 69 -11.96 14.08 3.73
C ALA A 69 -11.49 12.91 2.87
N ILE A 70 -10.21 12.58 3.03
CA ILE A 70 -9.55 11.43 2.41
C ILE A 70 -9.20 10.41 3.50
N TYR A 71 -9.32 9.13 3.15
CA TYR A 71 -9.12 8.02 4.05
C TYR A 71 -7.93 7.18 3.60
N PHE A 72 -7.03 6.90 4.53
CA PHE A 72 -5.92 5.97 4.36
C PHE A 72 -6.12 4.79 5.30
N VAL A 73 -5.78 3.60 4.83
CA VAL A 73 -5.91 2.37 5.59
C VAL A 73 -4.57 1.66 5.58
N VAL A 74 -4.15 1.27 6.78
CA VAL A 74 -3.02 0.38 7.01
C VAL A 74 -3.58 -0.93 7.51
N ASP A 75 -3.22 -2.02 6.85
CA ASP A 75 -3.53 -3.38 7.28
C ASP A 75 -2.21 -4.14 7.46
N ALA A 76 -2.04 -4.77 8.61
CA ALA A 76 -0.87 -5.58 8.91
C ALA A 76 -1.29 -6.93 9.50
N GLU A 77 -0.62 -7.99 9.05
CA GLU A 77 -0.90 -9.36 9.44
C GLU A 77 0.40 -10.05 9.85
N LEU A 78 0.37 -10.68 11.01
CA LEU A 78 1.45 -11.49 11.55
C LEU A 78 1.13 -12.95 11.32
N TYR A 79 2.10 -13.66 10.78
CA TYR A 79 2.03 -15.08 10.50
C TYR A 79 3.06 -15.83 11.32
N ARG A 80 2.81 -17.12 11.58
CA ARG A 80 3.75 -18.05 12.19
C ARG A 80 4.01 -19.20 11.23
N GLU A 81 5.29 -19.50 11.00
CA GLU A 81 5.73 -20.55 10.09
C GLU A 81 5.42 -21.93 10.69
N ARG A 82 4.96 -22.86 9.85
CA ARG A 82 4.65 -24.25 10.25
C ARG A 82 5.19 -25.22 9.20
N TRP A 83 5.89 -26.27 9.66
CA TRP A 83 6.75 -27.11 8.82
C TRP A 83 6.05 -28.00 7.77
N TYR A 84 4.73 -28.23 7.87
CA TYR A 84 4.00 -29.17 6.99
C TYR A 84 2.66 -28.63 6.47
N TRP A 85 2.38 -27.34 6.64
CA TRP A 85 1.16 -26.69 6.13
C TRP A 85 1.33 -25.16 6.07
N ALA A 86 0.37 -24.49 5.41
CA ALA A 86 0.39 -23.05 5.18
C ALA A 86 0.59 -22.22 6.46
N ASP A 87 1.22 -21.06 6.32
CA ASP A 87 1.46 -20.15 7.43
C ASP A 87 0.16 -19.84 8.18
N ARG A 88 0.20 -19.90 9.52
CA ARG A 88 -0.96 -19.57 10.33
C ARG A 88 -0.92 -18.09 10.68
N LYS A 89 -1.97 -17.35 10.30
CA LYS A 89 -2.21 -16.00 10.80
C LYS A 89 -2.38 -16.04 12.33
N VAL A 90 -1.47 -15.39 13.05
CA VAL A 90 -1.48 -15.30 14.53
C VAL A 90 -2.03 -13.97 15.00
N GLY A 91 -1.95 -12.92 14.20
CA GLY A 91 -2.45 -11.60 14.56
C GLY A 91 -2.71 -10.73 13.36
N SER A 92 -3.52 -9.70 13.57
CA SER A 92 -3.67 -8.62 12.60
C SER A 92 -4.13 -7.35 13.27
N ALA A 93 -3.77 -6.24 12.66
CA ALA A 93 -4.24 -4.94 13.06
C ALA A 93 -4.49 -4.06 11.84
N THR A 94 -5.56 -3.29 11.95
CA THR A 94 -5.94 -2.29 10.96
C THR A 94 -5.92 -0.93 11.62
N ARG A 95 -5.48 0.08 10.87
CA ARG A 95 -5.53 1.47 11.28
C ARG A 95 -6.14 2.32 10.16
N HIS A 96 -7.20 3.03 10.51
CA HIS A 96 -7.86 3.98 9.65
C HIS A 96 -7.39 5.40 9.99
N MET A 97 -7.07 6.15 8.95
CA MET A 97 -6.57 7.52 9.05
C MET A 97 -7.42 8.42 8.17
N ARG A 98 -8.05 9.43 8.75
CA ARG A 98 -8.88 10.41 8.04
C ARG A 98 -8.21 11.77 8.06
N LEU A 99 -7.82 12.26 6.89
CA LEU A 99 -7.26 13.59 6.68
C LEU A 99 -8.31 14.51 6.06
N ALA A 100 -8.47 15.71 6.60
CA ALA A 100 -9.33 16.74 6.00
C ALA A 100 -8.77 18.14 6.29
N TYR A 101 -8.91 19.04 5.33
CA TYR A 101 -8.63 20.46 5.54
C TYR A 101 -9.85 21.17 6.15
N GLN A 102 -9.60 22.07 7.10
CA GLN A 102 -10.61 22.92 7.72
C GLN A 102 -10.47 24.37 7.24
N PRO A 103 -11.29 24.85 6.30
CA PRO A 103 -11.11 26.17 5.69
C PRO A 103 -11.18 27.35 6.68
N LEU A 104 -12.03 27.23 7.71
CA LEU A 104 -12.24 28.28 8.71
C LEU A 104 -11.01 28.48 9.60
N SER A 105 -10.43 27.38 10.09
CA SER A 105 -9.23 27.40 10.95
C SER A 105 -7.93 27.38 10.16
N ARG A 106 -8.00 27.07 8.85
CA ARG A 106 -6.86 26.83 7.96
C ARG A 106 -5.91 25.75 8.49
N ARG A 107 -6.48 24.72 9.13
CA ARG A 107 -5.71 23.60 9.71
C ARG A 107 -6.04 22.29 9.04
N TRP A 108 -5.06 21.40 9.03
CA TRP A 108 -5.18 20.01 8.59
C TRP A 108 -5.52 19.14 9.79
N ARG A 109 -6.63 18.41 9.73
CA ARG A 109 -7.08 17.54 10.82
C ARG A 109 -6.89 16.07 10.42
N LEU A 110 -6.00 15.38 11.13
CA LEU A 110 -5.80 13.94 11.03
C LEU A 110 -6.52 13.23 12.18
N ASN A 111 -7.33 12.23 11.86
CA ASN A 111 -7.97 11.37 12.85
C ASN A 111 -7.45 9.95 12.63
N VAL A 112 -6.95 9.32 13.69
CA VAL A 112 -6.39 7.97 13.64
C VAL A 112 -7.21 7.06 14.54
N SER A 113 -7.64 5.91 14.03
CA SER A 113 -8.49 4.96 14.74
C SER A 113 -8.15 3.52 14.37
N SER A 114 -8.39 2.58 15.27
CA SER A 114 -8.35 1.13 14.99
C SER A 114 -9.62 0.60 14.33
N VAL A 115 -10.70 1.37 14.37
CA VAL A 115 -12.03 1.04 13.80
C VAL A 115 -12.34 2.03 12.67
N PRO A 116 -13.09 1.64 11.61
CA PRO A 116 -13.52 2.55 10.56
C PRO A 116 -14.13 3.85 11.10
N ILE A 117 -13.61 4.99 10.62
CA ILE A 117 -14.02 6.32 11.08
C ILE A 117 -15.30 6.72 10.35
N ALA A 118 -16.44 6.27 10.88
CA ALA A 118 -17.74 6.79 10.49
C ALA A 118 -18.01 8.15 11.14
N ASN A 119 -18.81 8.98 10.49
CA ASN A 119 -19.18 10.33 10.96
C ASN A 119 -19.93 10.35 12.32
N ALA A 120 -20.23 9.19 12.93
CA ALA A 120 -21.09 9.05 14.11
C ALA A 120 -20.59 8.07 15.20
N GLY A 121 -19.31 7.67 15.21
CA GLY A 121 -18.84 6.56 16.06
C GLY A 121 -18.22 6.95 17.41
N LEU A 122 -18.62 6.22 18.47
CA LEU A 122 -18.06 6.19 19.84
C LEU A 122 -16.63 5.58 19.93
N GLY A 123 -15.89 5.54 18.81
CA GLY A 123 -14.54 4.99 18.76
C GLY A 123 -13.53 5.97 19.36
N VAL A 124 -12.54 5.45 20.09
CA VAL A 124 -11.39 6.26 20.54
C VAL A 124 -10.53 6.57 19.32
N SER A 125 -10.75 7.74 18.73
CA SER A 125 -9.89 8.27 17.66
C SER A 125 -8.90 9.28 18.23
N LEU A 126 -7.62 9.13 17.91
CA LEU A 126 -6.62 10.14 18.19
C LEU A 126 -6.75 11.26 17.16
N ASN A 127 -6.98 12.48 17.62
CA ASN A 127 -7.02 13.66 16.77
C ASN A 127 -5.70 14.45 16.83
N GLN A 128 -5.14 14.76 15.68
CA GLN A 128 -3.97 15.62 15.53
C GLN A 128 -4.28 16.73 14.52
N ASN A 129 -3.79 17.93 14.79
CA ASN A 129 -3.93 19.08 13.90
C ASN A 129 -2.56 19.54 13.45
N PHE A 130 -2.44 19.87 12.17
CA PHE A 130 -1.22 20.32 11.53
C PHE A 130 -1.47 21.64 10.79
N ASP A 131 -0.41 22.40 10.58
CA ASP A 131 -0.51 23.71 9.93
C ASP A 131 -0.22 23.61 8.42
N SER A 132 0.38 22.50 7.96
CA SER A 132 0.67 22.26 6.55
C SER A 132 0.33 20.84 6.09
N LEU A 133 0.02 20.67 4.79
CA LEU A 133 -0.25 19.37 4.19
C LEU A 133 0.96 18.42 4.27
N PRO A 134 2.20 18.85 3.96
CA PRO A 134 3.38 17.98 4.07
C PRO A 134 3.57 17.40 5.47
N GLU A 135 3.35 18.21 6.51
CA GLU A 135 3.46 17.77 7.91
C GLU A 135 2.40 16.70 8.25
N ALA A 136 1.16 16.90 7.81
CA ALA A 136 0.11 15.91 7.98
C ALA A 136 0.40 14.60 7.21
N LEU A 137 0.97 14.70 6.00
CA LEU A 137 1.38 13.53 5.21
C LEU A 137 2.54 12.79 5.87
N ASP A 138 3.51 13.49 6.45
CA ASP A 138 4.63 12.86 7.19
C ASP A 138 4.13 12.06 8.40
N ALA A 139 3.08 12.53 9.07
CA ALA A 139 2.42 11.79 10.14
C ALA A 139 1.71 10.52 9.61
N ILE A 140 1.09 10.57 8.43
CA ILE A 140 0.43 9.42 7.79
C ILE A 140 1.46 8.38 7.30
N LYS A 141 2.57 8.85 6.74
CA LYS A 141 3.70 8.03 6.27
C LYS A 141 4.37 7.22 7.39
N ARG A 142 4.27 7.71 8.63
CA ARG A 142 4.80 7.07 9.84
C ARG A 142 3.73 6.21 10.53
N VAL A 143 3.77 4.91 10.28
CA VAL A 143 2.90 3.96 10.99
C VAL A 143 3.58 3.54 12.28
N GLY A 144 3.24 4.23 13.38
CA GLY A 144 3.81 3.96 14.70
C GLY A 144 3.08 2.85 15.48
N ARG A 145 3.85 1.91 16.02
CA ARG A 145 3.49 0.97 17.09
C ARG A 145 2.08 0.35 16.95
N LEU A 146 1.89 -0.44 15.92
CA LEU A 146 0.66 -1.17 15.64
C LEU A 146 0.69 -2.53 16.36
N ARG A 147 -0.19 -2.75 17.35
CA ARG A 147 -0.25 -4.00 18.12
C ARG A 147 -0.85 -5.12 17.28
N LEU A 148 -0.07 -6.15 16.94
CA LEU A 148 -0.49 -7.23 16.04
C LEU A 148 -1.08 -8.44 16.78
N ALA A 149 -0.45 -8.85 17.89
CA ALA A 149 -0.81 -10.04 18.65
C ALA A 149 -0.30 -9.96 20.09
N ASP A 150 -0.81 -10.83 20.96
CA ASP A 150 -0.24 -11.07 22.28
C ASP A 150 1.07 -11.87 22.16
N ARG A 151 2.03 -11.65 23.08
CA ARG A 151 3.32 -12.33 23.06
C ARG A 151 3.20 -13.86 23.14
N SER A 152 2.17 -14.36 23.83
CA SER A 152 1.91 -15.80 23.99
C SER A 152 1.45 -16.49 22.71
N GLU A 153 0.93 -15.74 21.73
CA GLU A 153 0.40 -16.29 20.49
C GLU A 153 1.48 -16.45 19.41
N VAL A 154 2.56 -15.69 19.54
CA VAL A 154 3.70 -15.68 18.62
C VAL A 154 4.68 -16.79 18.99
N GLY A 155 5.16 -17.51 17.98
CA GLY A 155 6.13 -18.59 18.18
C GLY A 155 7.49 -18.06 18.62
N ASP A 156 8.35 -18.94 19.15
CA ASP A 156 9.71 -18.59 19.58
C ASP A 156 10.70 -18.48 18.40
N GLU A 157 10.20 -18.36 17.17
CA GLU A 157 11.05 -18.17 16.00
C GLU A 157 11.62 -16.75 16.01
N ALA A 158 12.92 -16.65 15.70
CA ALA A 158 13.65 -15.39 15.71
C ALA A 158 13.14 -14.41 14.64
N THR A 159 12.56 -14.92 13.55
CA THR A 159 11.93 -14.13 12.50
C THR A 159 10.49 -14.57 12.31
N GLN A 160 9.62 -13.60 12.07
CA GLN A 160 8.20 -13.85 11.81
C GLN A 160 7.82 -13.29 10.43
N PRO A 161 7.06 -14.04 9.61
CA PRO A 161 6.47 -13.50 8.39
C PRO A 161 5.42 -12.43 8.71
N VAL A 162 5.57 -11.26 8.11
CA VAL A 162 4.65 -10.13 8.23
C VAL A 162 4.24 -9.67 6.85
N GLN A 163 2.94 -9.47 6.67
CA GLN A 163 2.37 -8.82 5.50
C GLN A 163 1.85 -7.45 5.91
N PHE A 164 2.29 -6.42 5.21
CA PHE A 164 1.87 -5.04 5.45
C PHE A 164 1.32 -4.46 4.16
N SER A 165 0.18 -3.80 4.24
CA SER A 165 -0.38 -3.03 3.15
C SER A 165 -0.78 -1.62 3.62
N PHE A 166 -0.55 -0.66 2.75
CA PHE A 166 -0.98 0.71 2.90
C PHE A 166 -1.73 1.12 1.64
N ARG A 167 -2.91 1.70 1.82
CA ARG A 167 -3.76 2.10 0.69
C ARG A 167 -4.57 3.35 0.97
N LEU A 168 -4.85 4.07 -0.11
CA LEU A 168 -5.90 5.07 -0.18
C LEU A 168 -7.27 4.39 -0.31
N ASP A 169 -8.17 4.64 0.63
CA ASP A 169 -9.53 4.09 0.59
C ASP A 169 -10.48 5.07 -0.12
N THR A 170 -10.73 4.78 -1.39
CA THR A 170 -11.62 5.56 -2.25
C THR A 170 -13.09 5.23 -2.07
N THR A 171 -13.42 4.14 -1.36
CA THR A 171 -14.80 3.70 -1.14
C THR A 171 -15.58 4.63 -0.21
N GLN A 172 -14.87 5.36 0.64
CA GLN A 172 -15.44 6.33 1.58
C GLN A 172 -15.56 7.75 1.00
N LEU A 173 -15.12 7.98 -0.24
CA LEU A 173 -15.29 9.26 -0.91
C LEU A 173 -16.78 9.51 -1.22
N PRO A 174 -17.24 10.77 -1.27
CA PRO A 174 -18.59 11.06 -1.75
C PRO A 174 -18.78 10.54 -3.17
N ARG A 175 -19.98 10.01 -3.47
CA ARG A 175 -20.29 9.36 -4.77
C ARG A 175 -19.86 10.17 -6.01
N PRO A 176 -20.00 11.51 -6.07
CA PRO A 176 -19.52 12.28 -7.23
C PRO A 176 -18.02 12.09 -7.51
N PHE A 177 -17.18 11.95 -6.48
CA PHE A 177 -15.75 11.75 -6.61
C PHE A 177 -15.38 10.29 -6.89
N GLN A 178 -16.24 9.33 -6.52
CA GLN A 178 -16.02 7.92 -6.86
C GLN A 178 -16.07 7.66 -8.38
N ILE A 179 -16.87 8.43 -9.13
CA ILE A 179 -16.99 8.31 -10.58
C ILE A 179 -15.72 8.78 -11.29
N GLY A 180 -15.05 9.81 -10.76
CA GLY A 180 -13.77 10.31 -11.29
C GLY A 180 -12.59 9.38 -11.02
N VAL A 181 -12.65 8.59 -9.95
CA VAL A 181 -11.61 7.61 -9.58
C VAL A 181 -11.61 6.40 -10.52
N ALA A 182 -12.75 6.02 -11.08
CA ALA A 182 -12.94 4.78 -11.86
C ALA A 182 -12.22 4.73 -13.23
N GLY A 183 -11.46 5.77 -13.60
CA GLY A 183 -10.74 5.83 -14.87
C GLY A 183 -9.41 6.61 -14.86
N GLN A 184 -8.96 7.14 -13.72
CA GLN A 184 -7.71 7.89 -13.61
C GLN A 184 -6.69 7.16 -12.74
N ALA A 185 -5.47 6.97 -13.27
CA ALA A 185 -4.30 6.52 -12.51
C ALA A 185 -3.93 7.51 -11.38
N ASP A 186 -4.49 8.71 -11.40
CA ASP A 186 -4.25 9.83 -10.49
C ASP A 186 -4.83 9.64 -9.07
N TRP A 187 -5.40 8.47 -8.74
CA TRP A 187 -5.99 8.18 -7.42
C TRP A 187 -5.49 6.85 -6.83
N ASN A 188 -4.34 6.36 -7.28
CA ASN A 188 -3.81 5.07 -6.86
C ASN A 188 -2.60 5.22 -5.92
N ILE A 189 -2.86 5.19 -4.61
CA ILE A 189 -1.79 4.97 -3.62
C ILE A 189 -2.05 3.60 -3.00
N VAL A 190 -1.32 2.59 -3.48
CA VAL A 190 -1.35 1.24 -2.91
C VAL A 190 0.08 0.73 -2.87
N VAL A 191 0.47 0.22 -1.70
CA VAL A 191 1.73 -0.50 -1.55
C VAL A 191 1.54 -1.65 -0.59
N GLU A 192 2.11 -2.79 -0.96
CA GLU A 192 2.09 -4.00 -0.17
C GLU A 192 3.51 -4.55 -0.08
N ARG A 193 3.89 -5.06 1.09
CA ARG A 193 5.16 -5.74 1.29
C ARG A 193 5.00 -6.88 2.28
N SER A 194 5.42 -8.05 1.83
CA SER A 194 5.63 -9.21 2.68
C SER A 194 7.11 -9.33 3.01
N ALA A 195 7.44 -9.46 4.29
CA ALA A 195 8.82 -9.64 4.75
C ALA A 195 8.89 -10.54 5.97
N ARG A 196 10.00 -11.25 6.12
CA ARG A 196 10.36 -11.90 7.38
C ARG A 196 11.13 -10.91 8.23
N LEU A 197 10.57 -10.52 9.36
CA LEU A 197 11.15 -9.52 10.26
C LEU A 197 11.69 -10.20 11.51
N ALA A 198 12.89 -9.80 11.93
CA ALA A 198 13.43 -10.23 13.22
C ALA A 198 12.59 -9.64 14.35
N LEU A 199 12.34 -10.44 15.38
CA LEU A 199 11.64 -9.98 16.56
C LEU A 199 12.65 -9.30 17.51
N GLU A 200 12.64 -7.97 17.53
CA GLU A 200 13.53 -7.17 18.38
C GLU A 200 12.88 -6.92 19.74
N LYS A 201 13.59 -7.19 20.85
CA LYS A 201 13.08 -6.81 22.18
C LYS A 201 13.11 -5.29 22.33
N LEU A 202 11.98 -4.71 22.73
CA LEU A 202 11.93 -3.32 23.14
C LEU A 202 12.87 -3.15 24.35
N LYS A 203 13.80 -2.20 24.25
CA LYS A 203 14.71 -1.86 25.35
C LYS A 203 14.03 -0.96 26.38
#